data_AF-G0T9R1-F1
#
_entry.id   AF-G0T9R1-F1
#
_cell.length_a   1.000
_cell.length_b   1.000
_cell.length_c   1.000
_cell.angle_alpha   90.00
_cell.angle_beta   90.00
_cell.angle_gamma   90.00
#
_symmetry.space_group_name_H-M   'P 1'
#
loop_
_entity.id
_entity.type
_entity.pdbx_description
1 polymer ?
#
loop_
_entity_poly.entity_id
_entity_poly.type
_entity_poly.pdbx_seq_one_letter_code
_entity_poly.pdbx_strand_id
1 'polypeptide(L)'
;CKCHGMSGSCTVKTCWMRLPNFRVVGDNLKDRFDGASRVMVSNSDRVRGNSNAIVSNSASNSVHGHREGLSRRHRYNFQLKPYNPE
;
A
#
# COMPACT_ATOMS: atom_id res chain seq x y z
N CYS A 1 14.62 -17.35 22.21
CA CYS A 1 15.10 -17.03 23.58
C CYS A 1 16.27 -17.95 23.91
N LYS A 2 17.14 -17.56 24.84
CA LYS A 2 18.20 -18.41 25.39
C LYS A 2 18.09 -18.45 26.90
N CYS A 3 18.17 -19.65 27.46
CA CYS A 3 18.12 -19.89 28.89
C CYS A 3 19.53 -19.81 29.49
N HIS A 4 19.64 -19.18 30.66
CA HIS A 4 20.88 -18.99 31.40
C HIS A 4 20.61 -19.17 32.90
N GLY A 5 20.43 -20.42 33.33
CA GLY A 5 20.31 -20.80 34.73
C GLY A 5 21.28 -21.93 35.08
N MET A 6 21.44 -22.22 36.38
CA MET A 6 22.30 -23.30 36.86
C MET A 6 21.95 -24.62 36.15
N SER A 7 22.97 -25.34 35.70
CA SER A 7 22.84 -26.60 34.95
C SER A 7 21.98 -26.49 33.67
N GLY A 8 21.89 -25.30 33.05
CA GLY A 8 21.09 -25.08 31.85
C GLY A 8 19.59 -24.85 32.10
N SER A 9 19.19 -24.63 33.35
CA SER A 9 17.81 -24.26 33.67
C SER A 9 17.37 -22.94 33.02
N CYS A 10 16.06 -22.80 32.81
CA CYS A 10 15.44 -21.62 32.20
C CYS A 10 14.88 -20.61 33.22
N THR A 11 15.39 -20.61 34.46
CA THR A 11 14.96 -19.66 35.51
C THR A 11 15.16 -18.21 35.09
N VAL A 12 16.23 -17.94 34.35
CA VAL A 12 16.43 -16.69 33.62
C VAL A 12 16.51 -17.00 32.13
N LYS A 13 15.73 -16.27 31.32
CA LYS A 13 15.75 -16.37 29.86
C LYS A 13 15.76 -15.00 29.23
N THR A 14 16.53 -14.85 28.16
CA THR A 14 16.54 -13.64 27.34
C THR A 14 15.92 -13.96 25.98
N CYS A 15 14.96 -13.15 25.54
CA CYS A 15 14.29 -13.30 24.26
C CYS A 15 14.62 -12.12 23.35
N TRP A 16 14.63 -12.38 22.04
CA TRP A 16 14.76 -11.36 21.00
C TRP A 16 13.82 -11.72 19.86
N MET A 17 13.38 -10.71 19.12
CA MET A 17 12.61 -10.94 17.89
C MET A 17 13.52 -11.59 16.84
N ARG A 18 12.95 -12.53 16.09
CA ARG A 18 13.62 -13.17 14.97
C ARG A 18 12.63 -13.32 13.84
N LEU A 19 13.14 -13.23 12.60
CA LEU A 19 12.38 -13.63 11.44
C LEU A 19 12.02 -15.13 11.53
N PRO A 20 10.81 -15.51 11.11
CA PRO A 20 10.44 -16.92 10.96
C PRO A 20 11.30 -17.60 9.88
N ASN A 21 11.25 -18.93 9.83
CA ASN A 21 11.92 -19.67 8.76
C ASN A 21 11.39 -19.23 7.39
N PHE A 22 12.27 -19.06 6.41
CA PHE A 22 11.91 -18.53 5.10
C PHE A 22 10.83 -19.37 4.41
N ARG A 23 10.81 -20.69 4.61
CA ARG A 23 9.75 -21.57 4.09
C ARG A 23 8.36 -21.15 4.56
N VAL A 24 8.19 -20.84 5.84
CA VAL A 24 6.90 -20.39 6.42
C VAL A 24 6.44 -19.08 5.78
N VAL A 25 7.39 -18.18 5.51
CA VAL A 25 7.09 -16.94 4.78
C VAL A 25 6.67 -17.23 3.34
N GLY A 26 7.41 -18.11 2.67
CA GLY A 26 7.13 -18.54 1.31
C GLY A 26 5.75 -19.19 1.17
N ASP A 27 5.41 -20.10 2.08
CA ASP A 27 4.11 -20.78 2.11
C ASP A 27 2.98 -19.76 2.33
N ASN A 28 3.13 -18.82 3.28
CA ASN A 28 2.13 -17.77 3.49
C ASN A 28 1.94 -16.86 2.27
N LEU A 29 3.03 -16.52 1.58
CA LEU A 29 2.96 -15.71 0.37
C LEU A 29 2.35 -16.49 -0.78
N LYS A 30 2.65 -17.79 -0.89
CA LYS A 30 2.08 -18.68 -1.89
C LYS A 30 0.58 -18.84 -1.70
N ASP A 31 0.11 -19.08 -0.47
CA ASP A 31 -1.32 -19.17 -0.17
C ASP A 31 -2.07 -17.88 -0.56
N ARG A 32 -1.48 -16.71 -0.26
CA ARG A 32 -2.04 -15.41 -0.66
C ARG A 32 -2.03 -15.20 -2.16
N PHE A 33 -1.02 -15.72 -2.85
CA PHE A 33 -0.90 -15.63 -4.31
C PHE A 33 -1.93 -16.54 -4.99
N ASP A 34 -2.06 -17.79 -4.53
CA ASP A 34 -3.03 -18.75 -5.07
C ASP A 34 -4.48 -18.29 -4.85
N GLY A 35 -4.74 -17.57 -3.75
CA GLY A 35 -6.02 -16.91 -3.47
C GLY A 35 -6.16 -15.48 -4.00
N ALA A 36 -5.17 -14.94 -4.72
CA ALA A 36 -5.21 -13.55 -5.16
C ALA A 36 -6.22 -13.36 -6.30
N SER A 37 -7.01 -12.27 -6.22
CA SER A 37 -7.91 -11.88 -7.30
C SER A 37 -7.14 -11.19 -8.42
N ARG A 38 -7.36 -11.63 -9.67
CA ARG A 38 -6.86 -10.94 -10.86
C ARG A 38 -7.68 -9.65 -11.06
N VAL A 39 -7.00 -8.52 -11.19
CA VAL A 39 -7.63 -7.21 -11.31
C VAL A 39 -7.09 -6.46 -12.52
N MET A 40 -7.93 -5.60 -13.12
CA MET A 40 -7.48 -4.70 -14.19
C MET A 40 -6.80 -3.46 -13.60
N VAL A 41 -5.67 -3.05 -14.18
CA VAL A 41 -4.99 -1.81 -13.82
C VAL A 41 -5.55 -0.67 -14.66
N SER A 42 -6.47 0.12 -14.12
CA SER A 42 -6.89 1.38 -14.76
C SER A 42 -5.91 2.48 -14.39
N ASN A 43 -4.93 2.75 -15.26
CA ASN A 43 -3.97 3.87 -15.11
C ASN A 43 -4.61 5.23 -15.50
N SER A 44 -5.89 5.43 -15.18
CA SER A 44 -6.68 6.59 -15.63
C SER A 44 -6.31 7.90 -14.94
N ASP A 45 -5.53 7.86 -13.85
CA ASP A 45 -5.07 9.07 -13.15
C ASP A 45 -3.74 9.63 -13.66
N ARG A 46 -3.05 8.95 -14.58
CA ARG A 46 -1.80 9.47 -15.17
C ARG A 46 -1.97 10.24 -16.49
N VAL A 47 -3.19 10.32 -17.04
CA VAL A 47 -3.49 11.02 -18.32
C VAL A 47 -4.46 12.20 -18.11
N ARG A 48 -4.27 13.00 -17.06
CA ARG A 48 -4.93 14.32 -16.92
C ARG A 48 -3.94 15.46 -16.76
N GLY A 49 -2.83 15.37 -17.49
CA GLY A 49 -1.85 16.45 -17.63
C GLY A 49 -1.62 16.88 -19.07
N ASN A 50 -2.56 16.63 -20.00
CA ASN A 50 -2.40 17.05 -21.39
C ASN A 50 -3.66 17.74 -21.93
N SER A 51 -3.49 19.05 -22.16
CA SER A 51 -4.20 19.88 -23.13
C SER A 51 -5.70 20.03 -22.96
N ASN A 52 -6.10 21.16 -22.36
CA ASN A 52 -7.04 22.14 -22.94
C ASN A 52 -7.43 23.17 -21.88
N ALA A 53 -6.46 24.00 -21.48
CA ALA A 53 -6.74 25.26 -20.82
C ALA A 53 -6.45 26.38 -21.83
N ILE A 54 -7.28 26.47 -22.87
CA ILE A 54 -7.43 27.73 -23.59
C ILE A 54 -8.24 28.63 -22.65
N VAL A 55 -7.58 29.22 -21.67
CA VAL A 55 -8.13 30.30 -20.84
C VAL A 55 -7.27 31.50 -21.11
N SER A 56 -7.89 32.44 -21.81
CA SER A 56 -7.37 33.74 -22.20
C SER A 56 -6.61 34.41 -21.06
N ASN A 57 -5.53 35.08 -21.46
CA ASN A 57 -4.67 35.92 -20.66
C ASN A 57 -5.47 36.82 -19.68
N SER A 58 -5.36 36.56 -18.39
CA SER A 58 -5.72 37.51 -17.32
C SER A 58 -4.88 37.16 -16.11
N ALA A 59 -3.82 37.93 -15.90
CA ALA A 59 -3.01 37.89 -14.69
C ALA A 59 -3.94 38.01 -13.47
N SER A 60 -3.92 37.02 -12.57
CA SER A 60 -4.62 37.10 -11.30
C SER A 60 -3.83 36.34 -10.24
N ASN A 61 -2.99 37.09 -9.52
CA ASN A 61 -2.40 36.65 -8.27
C ASN A 61 -3.50 36.64 -7.21
N SER A 62 -3.94 35.47 -6.77
CA SER A 62 -4.92 35.34 -5.70
C SER A 62 -4.50 34.22 -4.74
N VAL A 63 -3.72 34.61 -3.73
CA VAL A 63 -3.44 33.80 -2.53
C VAL A 63 -4.69 33.89 -1.66
N HIS A 64 -5.59 32.92 -1.81
CA HIS A 64 -6.66 32.48 -0.89
C HIS A 64 -7.88 32.03 -1.69
N GLY A 65 -7.93 30.73 -2.00
CA GLY A 65 -9.15 30.04 -2.38
C GLY A 65 -9.30 28.83 -1.47
N HIS A 66 -10.23 28.90 -0.53
CA HIS A 66 -10.73 27.75 0.22
C HIS A 66 -11.34 26.76 -0.80
N ARG A 67 -10.50 25.89 -1.39
CA ARG A 67 -10.96 24.85 -2.30
C ARG A 67 -11.22 23.61 -1.47
N GLU A 68 -12.50 23.44 -1.17
CA GLU A 68 -13.05 22.31 -0.46
C GLU A 68 -12.44 20.97 -0.91
N GLY A 69 -11.76 20.30 0.02
CA GLY A 69 -12.13 18.97 0.50
C GLY A 69 -12.09 17.75 -0.44
N LEU A 70 -11.94 17.87 -1.75
CA LEU A 70 -12.21 16.74 -2.66
C LEU A 70 -10.98 15.95 -3.14
N SER A 71 -9.75 16.48 -2.98
CA SER A 71 -8.57 15.84 -3.59
C SER A 71 -7.81 14.87 -2.66
N ARG A 72 -8.03 14.93 -1.33
CA ARG A 72 -7.25 14.09 -0.38
C ARG A 72 -7.93 12.77 -0.01
N ARG A 73 -9.22 12.60 -0.30
CA ARG A 73 -10.00 11.40 0.08
C ARG A 73 -9.80 10.19 -0.85
N HIS A 74 -9.24 10.39 -2.04
CA HIS A 74 -9.24 9.36 -3.08
C HIS A 74 -7.92 8.60 -3.22
N ARG A 75 -6.92 8.83 -2.35
CA ARG A 75 -5.62 8.12 -2.45
C ARG A 75 -5.68 6.63 -2.11
N TYR A 76 -6.73 6.18 -1.42
CA TYR A 76 -6.90 4.79 -1.01
C TYR A 76 -8.24 4.19 -1.50
N ASN A 77 -9.04 4.97 -2.22
CA ASN A 77 -10.42 4.62 -2.59
C ASN A 77 -10.55 4.15 -4.04
N PHE A 78 -9.48 3.62 -4.63
CA PHE A 78 -9.55 3.05 -5.98
C PHE A 78 -10.18 1.65 -5.89
N GLN A 79 -11.37 1.51 -6.46
CA GLN A 79 -12.05 0.22 -6.57
C GLN A 79 -11.39 -0.58 -7.69
N LEU A 80 -10.64 -1.61 -7.32
CA LEU A 80 -10.11 -2.58 -8.29
C LEU A 80 -11.28 -3.31 -8.95
N LYS A 81 -11.29 -3.32 -10.29
CA LYS A 81 -12.26 -4.09 -11.07
C LYS A 81 -11.71 -5.51 -11.26
N PRO A 82 -12.51 -6.56 -10.94
CA PRO A 82 -12.14 -7.94 -11.25
C PRO A 82 -11.83 -8.12 -12.73
N TYR A 83 -10.89 -8.99 -13.05
CA TYR A 83 -10.58 -9.38 -14.42
C TYR A 83 -11.68 -10.29 -14.96
N ASN A 84 -12.39 -9.87 -16.02
CA ASN A 84 -13.39 -10.69 -16.73
C ASN A 84 -12.75 -11.25 -18.01
N PRO A 85 -12.64 -12.58 -18.18
CA PRO A 85 -11.93 -13.20 -19.30
C PRO A 85 -12.74 -13.43 -20.60
N GLU A 86 -14.00 -12.96 -20.69
CA GLU A 86 -14.81 -13.01 -21.93
C GLU A 86 -14.26 -12.12 -23.05
#